data_AF-A0A6L8MXA0-F1
#
_entry.id   AF-A0A6L8MXA0-F1
#
_cell.length_a   1.000
_cell.length_b   1.000
_cell.length_c   1.000
_cell.angle_alpha   90.00
_cell.angle_beta   90.00
_cell.angle_gamma   90.00
#
_symmetry.space_group_name_H-M   'P 1'
#
loop_
_entity.id
_entity.type
_entity.pdbx_description
1 polymer ?
#
loop_
_entity_poly.entity_id
_entity_poly.type
_entity_poly.pdbx_seq_one_letter_code
_entity_poly.pdbx_strand_id
1 'polypeptide(L)' 'MNNYLKNVRDYSELATIIIIGKNIDYEELFKNHYRVFGVIDTTENKSLTFIRDQIHFYLDGLYGLKKKESD' A
#
# COMPACT_ATOMS: atom_id res chain seq x y z
N MET A 1 -1.27 -6.04 -13.50
CA MET A 1 -1.38 -4.99 -12.46
C MET A 1 -0.98 -3.60 -13.00
N ASN A 2 -0.01 -3.53 -13.93
CA ASN A 2 0.63 -2.29 -14.41
C ASN A 2 -0.28 -1.14 -14.85
N ASN A 3 -1.40 -1.39 -15.54
CA ASN A 3 -2.24 -0.30 -16.02
C ASN A 3 -2.83 0.53 -14.87
N TYR A 4 -3.17 -0.10 -13.73
CA TYR A 4 -3.77 0.63 -12.61
C TYR A 4 -2.76 1.51 -11.88
N LEU A 5 -1.54 1.03 -11.65
CA LEU A 5 -0.50 1.82 -10.98
C LEU A 5 0.01 2.95 -11.86
N LYS A 6 0.16 2.70 -13.16
CA LYS A 6 0.45 3.74 -14.14
C LYS A 6 -0.65 4.81 -14.13
N ASN A 7 -1.92 4.41 -14.20
CA ASN A 7 -3.04 5.36 -14.13
C ASN A 7 -3.01 6.20 -12.84
N VAL A 8 -2.83 5.58 -11.67
CA VAL A 8 -2.74 6.34 -10.40
C VAL A 8 -1.61 7.37 -10.44
N ARG A 9 -0.45 7.03 -11.03
CA ARG A 9 0.67 7.95 -11.16
C ARG A 9 0.43 9.06 -12.17
N ASP A 10 -0.25 8.75 -13.28
CA ASP A 10 -0.64 9.73 -14.29
C ASP A 10 -1.63 10.76 -13.68
N TYR A 11 -2.49 10.34 -12.75
CA TYR A 11 -3.41 11.25 -12.04
C TYR A 11 -2.79 11.93 -10.81
N SER A 12 -1.83 11.30 -10.15
CA SER A 12 -1.19 11.84 -8.95
C SER A 12 0.23 11.30 -8.79
N GLU A 13 1.20 12.11 -9.22
CA GLU A 13 2.62 11.76 -9.17
C GLU A 13 3.09 11.44 -7.74
N LEU A 14 2.54 12.12 -6.73
CA LEU A 14 2.94 12.00 -5.33
C LEU A 14 2.03 11.11 -4.48
N ALA A 15 1.08 10.38 -5.09
CA ALA A 15 0.19 9.51 -4.33
C ALA A 15 0.97 8.49 -3.49
N THR A 16 0.58 8.37 -2.22
CA THR A 16 0.95 7.24 -1.36
C THR A 16 0.04 6.06 -1.70
N ILE A 17 0.62 4.94 -2.14
CA ILE A 17 -0.14 3.80 -2.65
C ILE A 17 -0.02 2.62 -1.68
N ILE A 18 -1.17 2.07 -1.27
CA ILE A 18 -1.26 0.75 -0.64
C ILE A 18 -1.95 -0.19 -1.64
N ILE A 19 -1.33 -1.31 -1.97
CA ILE A 19 -1.87 -2.32 -2.90
C ILE A 19 -2.46 -3.45 -2.07
N ILE A 20 -3.68 -3.86 -2.40
CA ILE A 20 -4.34 -5.03 -1.81
C ILE A 20 -4.73 -5.96 -2.95
N GLY A 21 -4.24 -7.20 -2.94
CA GLY A 21 -4.44 -8.12 -4.05
C GLY A 21 -4.01 -9.54 -3.73
N LYS A 22 -4.26 -10.46 -4.66
CA LYS A 22 -3.80 -11.85 -4.60
C LYS A 22 -2.74 -12.07 -5.69
N ASN A 23 -1.81 -12.99 -5.46
CA ASN A 23 -0.73 -13.36 -6.36
C ASN A 23 0.01 -12.11 -6.88
N ILE A 24 0.46 -11.25 -5.96
CA ILE A 24 1.10 -9.99 -6.33
C ILE A 24 2.50 -10.29 -6.88
N ASP A 25 2.78 -9.78 -8.09
CA ASP A 25 4.11 -9.88 -8.69
C ASP A 25 5.01 -8.76 -8.14
N TYR A 26 5.77 -9.10 -7.09
CA TYR A 26 6.71 -8.18 -6.45
C TYR A 26 7.87 -7.77 -7.36
N GLU A 27 8.30 -8.64 -8.28
CA GLU A 27 9.36 -8.30 -9.23
C GLU A 27 8.88 -7.23 -10.21
N GLU A 28 7.66 -7.38 -10.72
CA GLU A 28 7.04 -6.40 -11.61
C GLU A 28 6.85 -5.04 -10.91
N LEU A 29 6.43 -5.05 -9.63
CA LEU A 29 6.32 -3.82 -8.83
C LEU A 29 7.67 -3.12 -8.67
N PHE A 30 8.73 -3.88 -8.41
CA PHE A 30 10.07 -3.35 -8.21
C PHE A 30 10.67 -2.80 -9.52
N LYS A 31 10.56 -3.55 -10.62
CA LYS A 31 11.09 -3.17 -11.95
C LYS A 31 10.51 -1.84 -12.46
N ASN A 32 9.26 -1.55 -12.15
CA ASN A 32 8.59 -0.35 -12.59
C ASN A 32 8.78 0.87 -11.65
N HIS A 33 9.61 0.74 -10.61
CA HIS A 33 9.92 1.80 -9.65
C HIS A 33 8.68 2.52 -9.06
N TYR A 34 7.56 1.82 -8.93
CA TYR A 34 6.36 2.41 -8.36
C TYR A 34 6.61 2.72 -6.87
N ARG A 35 6.36 3.95 -6.45
CA ARG A 35 6.42 4.37 -5.03
C ARG A 35 5.25 3.78 -4.23
N VAL A 36 5.28 2.47 -4.01
CA VAL A 36 4.30 1.75 -3.20
C VAL A 36 4.74 1.82 -1.74
N PHE A 37 3.84 2.26 -0.88
CA PHE A 37 4.08 2.35 0.56
C PHE A 37 3.79 1.04 1.28
N GLY A 38 2.74 0.33 0.85
CA GLY A 38 2.34 -0.93 1.47
C GLY A 38 1.79 -1.91 0.45
N VAL A 39 2.04 -3.20 0.71
CA VAL A 39 1.47 -4.30 -0.06
C VAL A 39 0.80 -5.26 0.92
N ILE A 40 -0.48 -5.55 0.68
CA ILE A 40 -1.28 -6.53 1.42
C ILE A 40 -1.57 -7.69 0.46
N ASP A 41 -0.76 -8.74 0.57
CA ASP A 41 -0.96 -9.95 -0.22
C ASP A 41 -1.98 -10.87 0.47
N THR A 42 -3.05 -11.16 -0.26
CA THR A 42 -4.19 -11.97 0.17
C THR A 42 -4.16 -13.37 -0.45
N THR A 43 -3.02 -13.80 -0.98
CA THR A 43 -2.84 -15.16 -1.54
C THR A 43 -3.18 -16.22 -0.50
N GLU A 44 -2.54 -16.13 0.67
CA GLU A 44 -2.69 -17.09 1.77
C GLU A 44 -3.79 -16.72 2.77
N ASN A 45 -4.10 -15.43 2.93
CA ASN A 45 -5.10 -14.97 3.90
C ASN A 45 -6.02 -13.89 3.31
N LYS A 46 -7.31 -14.24 3.17
CA LYS A 46 -8.36 -13.37 2.62
C LYS A 46 -9.34 -12.88 3.68
N SER A 47 -9.04 -13.13 4.96
CA SER A 47 -9.92 -12.72 6.05
C SER A 47 -10.05 -11.19 6.08
N LEU A 48 -11.28 -10.71 6.21
CA LEU A 48 -11.54 -9.27 6.36
C LEU A 48 -10.80 -8.69 7.57
N THR A 49 -10.72 -9.45 8.66
CA THR A 49 -9.98 -9.05 9.87
C THR A 49 -8.51 -8.83 9.55
N PHE A 50 -7.89 -9.78 8.85
CA PHE A 50 -6.49 -9.67 8.42
C PHE A 50 -6.26 -8.44 7.54
N ILE A 51 -7.09 -8.25 6.52
CA ILE A 51 -6.98 -7.10 5.60
C ILE A 51 -7.13 -5.79 6.37
N ARG A 52 -8.14 -5.70 7.25
CA ARG A 52 -8.38 -4.51 8.07
C ARG A 52 -7.18 -4.18 8.96
N ASP A 53 -6.62 -5.18 9.63
CA ASP A 53 -5.51 -4.97 10.56
C ASP A 53 -4.24 -4.53 9.81
N GLN A 54 -3.99 -5.08 8.62
CA GLN A 54 -2.89 -4.64 7.74
C GLN A 54 -3.09 -3.21 7.22
N ILE A 55 -4.32 -2.82 6.87
CA ILE A 55 -4.62 -1.42 6.48
C ILE A 55 -4.31 -0.48 7.64
N HIS A 56 -4.78 -0.79 8.85
CA HIS A 56 -4.50 0.04 10.03
C HIS A 56 -3.00 0.15 10.30
N PHE A 57 -2.26 -0.96 10.22
CA PHE A 57 -0.80 -0.94 10.37
C PHE A 57 -0.12 0.06 9.42
N TYR A 58 -0.48 0.06 8.13
CA TYR A 58 0.10 1.00 7.18
C TYR A 58 -0.36 2.45 7.42
N LEU A 59 -1.64 2.67 7.77
CA LEU A 59 -2.14 4.00 8.09
C LEU A 59 -1.49 4.59 9.35
N ASP A 60 -1.24 3.77 10.37
CA ASP A 60 -0.52 4.16 11.57
C ASP A 60 0.94 4.52 11.25
N GLY A 61 1.59 3.80 10.34
CA GLY A 61 2.93 4.16 9.85
C GLY A 61 2.97 5.52 9.12
N LEU A 62 1.92 5.85 8.37
CA LEU A 62 1.82 7.11 7.63
C LEU A 62 1.42 8.30 8.51
N TYR A 63 0.50 8.09 9.45
CA TYR A 63 -0.23 9.17 10.11
C TYR A 63 -0.21 9.07 11.64
N GLY A 64 0.18 7.92 12.20
CA GLY A 64 0.23 7.67 13.64
C GLY A 64 1.37 8.38 14.37
N LEU A 65 2.39 8.89 13.65
CA LEU A 65 3.52 9.63 14.23
C LEU A 65 3.20 11.08 14.65
N LYS A 66 1.97 11.58 14.47
CA LYS A 66 1.57 12.94 14.88
C LYS A 66 1.16 13.08 16.37
N LYS A 67 1.50 12.12 17.23
CA LYS A 67 1.39 12.29 18.69
C LYS A 67 2.76 12.30 19.37
N LYS A 68 3.55 13.33 19.07
CA LYS A 68 4.58 13.95 19.92
C LYS A 68 4.76 15.39 19.42
N GLU A 69 4.72 16.47 20.19
CA GLU A 69 4.51 16.76 21.61
C GLU A 69 3.84 18.15 21.60
N SER A 70 2.72 18.31 22.29
CA SER A 70 2.29 19.64 22.72
C SER A 70 2.98 19.90 24.05
N ASP A 71 4.13 20.58 23.98
CA ASP A 71 4.73 21.32 25.10
C ASP A 71 4.12 22.74 25.16
#